data_AF-A0A411MPE2-F1
#
_entry.id   AF-A0A411MPE2-F1
#
_cell.length_a   1.000
_cell.length_b   1.000
_cell.length_c   1.000
_cell.angle_alpha   90.00
_cell.angle_beta   90.00
_cell.angle_gamma   90.00
#
_symmetry.space_group_name_H-M   'P 1'
#
loop_
_entity.id
_entity.type
_entity.pdbx_description
1 polymer ?
#
loop_
_entity_poly.entity_id
_entity_poly.type
_entity_poly.pdbx_seq_one_letter_code
_entity_poly.pdbx_strand_id
1 'polypeptide(L)'
;MNKSKCAVLLLSALWGMPGVADVGSVSPERCLHLQQSGVLGSEAPVNCDRLRLVNFNYWQFDSQANFLGEVVVLDAVADLVESLFSDMYKHGGLIASAIPLEYYPGGALQARKANNTFALDASSAVQSGHWSAQRFALGLSLNPVLTPPSGISTEKVKQLMATHGLIESGENGYFGFGDRVFVERRINDSPEQLRRVIERRAQRYRVCRDQMTESFHLQCVEQARQIQH
;
A
#
# COMPACT_ATOMS: atom_id res chain seq x y z
N MET A 1 43.45 39.28 -36.17
CA MET A 1 43.18 37.96 -35.56
C MET A 1 42.63 38.17 -34.16
N ASN A 2 41.31 38.24 -33.98
CA ASN A 2 40.69 38.28 -32.65
C ASN A 2 39.79 37.05 -32.52
N LYS A 3 40.12 36.19 -31.54
CA LYS A 3 39.43 34.92 -31.27
C LYS A 3 38.18 35.20 -30.43
N SER A 4 37.01 34.98 -31.02
CA SER A 4 35.73 34.91 -30.31
C SER A 4 35.77 33.82 -29.24
N LYS A 5 35.41 34.18 -28.00
CA LYS A 5 35.08 33.22 -26.95
C LYS A 5 33.57 32.98 -27.01
N CYS A 6 33.15 31.85 -27.58
CA CYS A 6 31.79 31.34 -27.39
C CYS A 6 31.67 30.83 -25.95
N ALA A 7 30.87 31.52 -25.14
CA ALA A 7 30.43 31.00 -23.85
C ALA A 7 29.26 30.04 -24.11
N VAL A 8 29.48 28.75 -23.89
CA VAL A 8 28.42 27.74 -23.88
C VAL A 8 27.79 27.75 -22.49
N LEU A 9 26.58 28.27 -22.38
CA LEU A 9 25.74 28.15 -21.19
C LEU A 9 25.16 26.73 -21.16
N LEU A 10 25.68 25.89 -20.28
CA LEU A 10 25.08 24.59 -19.94
C LEU A 10 23.84 24.84 -19.08
N LEU A 11 22.66 24.84 -19.72
CA LEU A 11 21.39 24.68 -19.02
C LEU A 11 21.27 23.22 -18.57
N SER A 12 21.68 22.95 -17.32
CA SER A 12 21.38 21.69 -16.64
C SER A 12 19.88 21.66 -16.33
N ALA A 13 19.12 20.96 -17.16
CA ALA A 13 17.76 20.57 -16.82
C ALA A 13 17.84 19.56 -15.67
N LEU A 14 17.47 19.99 -14.47
CA LEU A 14 17.24 19.10 -13.32
C LEU A 14 15.95 18.33 -13.60
N TRP A 15 16.06 17.24 -14.35
CA TRP A 15 14.99 16.25 -14.41
C TRP A 15 14.97 15.59 -13.05
N GLY A 16 13.99 15.93 -12.21
CA GLY A 16 13.76 15.24 -10.95
C GLY A 16 13.68 13.75 -11.24
N MET A 17 14.50 12.95 -10.57
CA MET A 17 14.34 11.51 -10.63
C MET A 17 12.90 11.20 -10.23
N PRO A 18 12.13 10.43 -11.02
CA PRO A 18 10.80 10.03 -10.62
C PRO A 18 10.89 9.39 -9.23
N GLY A 19 9.96 9.77 -8.35
CA GLY A 19 9.91 9.26 -6.99
C GLY A 19 9.90 7.73 -6.98
N VAL A 20 10.44 7.13 -5.91
CA VAL A 20 10.41 5.67 -5.72
C VAL A 20 8.96 5.17 -5.70
N ALA A 21 8.03 6.01 -5.25
CA ALA A 21 6.59 5.84 -5.38
C ALA A 21 5.93 7.20 -5.66
N ASP A 22 4.68 7.20 -6.14
CA ASP A 22 3.87 8.40 -6.42
C ASP A 22 2.36 8.10 -6.28
N VAL A 23 1.59 9.14 -5.92
CA VAL A 23 0.13 9.07 -5.74
C VAL A 23 -0.61 9.83 -6.84
N GLY A 24 -1.49 9.15 -7.55
CA GLY A 24 -2.36 9.71 -8.57
C GLY A 24 -3.86 9.56 -8.29
N SER A 25 -4.68 10.34 -9.00
CA SER A 25 -6.13 10.10 -9.06
C SER A 25 -6.43 8.88 -9.93
N VAL A 26 -7.46 8.11 -9.57
CA VAL A 26 -8.04 7.11 -10.47
C VAL A 26 -8.82 7.85 -11.57
N SER A 27 -8.43 7.67 -12.84
CA SER A 27 -9.13 8.32 -13.96
C SER A 27 -10.55 7.76 -14.15
N PRO A 28 -11.46 8.48 -14.82
CA PRO A 28 -12.79 7.95 -15.17
C PRO A 28 -12.74 6.64 -15.95
N GLU A 29 -11.79 6.50 -16.89
CA GLU A 29 -11.60 5.30 -17.68
C GLU A 29 -11.13 4.12 -16.82
N ARG A 30 -10.20 4.40 -15.90
CA ARG A 30 -9.70 3.39 -14.94
C ARG A 30 -10.80 2.95 -13.98
N CYS A 31 -11.60 3.89 -13.47
CA CYS A 31 -12.78 3.61 -12.65
C CYS A 31 -13.77 2.69 -13.38
N LEU A 32 -14.08 3.00 -14.64
CA LEU A 32 -14.96 2.16 -15.46
C LEU A 32 -14.38 0.75 -15.63
N HIS A 33 -13.07 0.62 -15.83
CA HIS A 33 -12.42 -0.68 -15.94
C HIS A 33 -12.45 -1.49 -14.63
N LEU A 34 -12.27 -0.84 -13.48
CA LEU A 34 -12.45 -1.46 -12.15
C LEU A 34 -13.87 -2.00 -11.98
N GLN A 35 -14.87 -1.27 -12.45
CA GLN A 35 -16.29 -1.69 -12.40
C GLN A 35 -16.58 -2.85 -13.35
N GLN A 36 -16.11 -2.76 -14.60
CA GLN A 36 -16.33 -3.79 -15.64
C GLN A 36 -15.61 -5.10 -15.33
N SER A 37 -14.42 -5.04 -14.73
CA SER A 37 -13.69 -6.21 -14.25
C SER A 37 -14.29 -6.83 -12.97
N GLY A 38 -15.22 -6.12 -12.31
CA GLY A 38 -15.84 -6.54 -11.07
C GLY A 38 -14.98 -6.32 -9.83
N VAL A 39 -13.80 -5.71 -9.93
CA VAL A 39 -12.96 -5.32 -8.79
C VAL A 39 -13.69 -4.30 -7.91
N LEU A 40 -14.41 -3.37 -8.53
CA LEU A 40 -15.29 -2.42 -7.87
C LEU A 40 -16.75 -2.77 -8.20
N GLY A 41 -17.36 -3.67 -7.43
CA GLY A 41 -18.74 -4.08 -7.62
C GLY A 41 -19.76 -2.97 -7.32
N SER A 42 -21.02 -3.16 -7.72
CA SER A 42 -22.11 -2.19 -7.48
C SER A 42 -22.37 -1.91 -5.99
N GLU A 43 -22.09 -2.90 -5.13
CA GLU A 43 -22.24 -2.82 -3.67
C GLU A 43 -20.94 -2.40 -2.96
N ALA A 44 -19.95 -1.88 -3.69
CA ALA A 44 -18.71 -1.43 -3.11
C ALA A 44 -18.97 -0.29 -2.11
N PRO A 45 -18.40 -0.33 -0.89
CA PRO A 45 -18.65 0.68 0.13
C PRO A 45 -17.87 1.99 -0.11
N VAL A 46 -17.11 2.07 -1.21
CA VAL A 46 -16.26 3.20 -1.56
C VAL A 46 -16.49 3.56 -3.02
N ASN A 47 -16.54 4.85 -3.31
CA ASN A 47 -16.69 5.39 -4.64
C ASN A 47 -15.32 5.71 -5.26
N CYS A 48 -15.25 5.78 -6.59
CA CYS A 48 -13.98 6.03 -7.30
C CYS A 48 -13.31 7.37 -6.95
N ASP A 49 -14.07 8.40 -6.58
CA ASP A 49 -13.55 9.70 -6.15
C ASP A 49 -12.76 9.62 -4.84
N ARG A 50 -13.04 8.59 -4.02
CA ARG A 50 -12.29 8.25 -2.80
C ARG A 50 -11.10 7.33 -3.05
N LEU A 51 -10.90 6.86 -4.29
CA LEU A 51 -9.80 5.97 -4.64
C LEU A 51 -8.60 6.73 -5.19
N ARG A 52 -7.40 6.25 -4.85
CA ARG A 52 -6.13 6.76 -5.37
C ARG A 52 -5.29 5.61 -5.91
N LEU A 53 -4.53 5.94 -6.94
CA LEU A 53 -3.53 5.07 -7.54
C LEU A 53 -2.21 5.30 -6.84
N VAL A 54 -1.54 4.25 -6.38
CA VAL A 54 -0.17 4.34 -5.89
C VAL A 54 0.71 3.53 -6.84
N ASN A 55 1.59 4.23 -7.56
CA ASN A 55 2.62 3.63 -8.39
C ASN A 55 3.91 3.54 -7.57
N PHE A 56 4.64 2.44 -7.67
CA PHE A 56 5.87 2.26 -6.89
C PHE A 56 6.87 1.31 -7.53
N ASN A 57 8.15 1.58 -7.29
CA ASN A 57 9.23 0.66 -7.60
C ASN A 57 9.29 -0.45 -6.55
N TYR A 58 9.58 -1.67 -6.97
CA TYR A 58 9.81 -2.79 -6.06
C TYR A 58 10.91 -3.71 -6.58
N TRP A 59 11.56 -4.42 -5.65
CA TRP A 59 12.49 -5.49 -5.99
C TRP A 59 11.73 -6.80 -6.18
N GLN A 60 11.79 -7.38 -7.37
CA GLN A 60 11.07 -8.62 -7.63
C GLN A 60 11.74 -9.80 -6.90
N PHE A 61 10.94 -10.67 -6.26
CA PHE A 61 11.44 -11.80 -5.48
C PHE A 61 12.40 -12.72 -6.26
N ASP A 62 12.04 -13.16 -7.48
CA ASP A 62 12.82 -14.15 -8.23
C ASP A 62 14.09 -13.58 -8.88
N SER A 63 14.01 -12.34 -9.38
CA SER A 63 15.08 -11.74 -10.19
C SER A 63 15.91 -10.70 -9.43
N GLN A 64 15.40 -10.18 -8.30
CA GLN A 64 15.90 -9.00 -7.61
C GLN A 64 16.09 -7.79 -8.53
N ALA A 65 15.42 -7.78 -9.69
CA ALA A 65 15.40 -6.63 -10.58
C ALA A 65 14.35 -5.62 -10.12
N ASN A 66 14.55 -4.36 -10.52
CA ASN A 66 13.60 -3.30 -10.26
C ASN A 66 12.39 -3.42 -11.20
N PHE A 67 11.19 -3.38 -10.65
CA PHE A 67 9.92 -3.39 -11.38
C PHE A 67 9.02 -2.25 -10.93
N LEU A 68 8.07 -1.88 -11.77
CA LEU A 68 6.99 -0.97 -11.43
C LEU A 68 5.74 -1.77 -11.03
N GLY A 69 5.18 -1.43 -9.88
CA GLY A 69 3.93 -1.96 -9.36
C GLY A 69 2.88 -0.88 -9.18
N GLU A 70 1.63 -1.30 -9.08
CA GLU A 70 0.50 -0.40 -8.88
C GLU A 70 -0.51 -1.03 -7.90
N VAL A 71 -1.03 -0.22 -6.98
CA VAL A 71 -2.19 -0.57 -6.15
C VAL A 71 -3.22 0.56 -6.11
N VAL A 72 -4.49 0.20 -5.94
CA VAL A 72 -5.59 1.14 -5.72
C VAL A 72 -5.98 1.11 -4.24
N VAL A 73 -5.95 2.28 -3.59
CA VAL A 73 -6.18 2.45 -2.14
C VAL A 73 -7.16 3.58 -1.86
N LEU A 74 -7.64 3.69 -0.63
CA LEU A 74 -8.44 4.83 -0.19
C LEU A 74 -7.57 6.10 -0.09
N ASP A 75 -8.12 7.25 -0.47
CA ASP A 75 -7.46 8.56 -0.43
C ASP A 75 -6.83 8.91 0.93
N ALA A 76 -7.48 8.53 2.04
CA ALA A 76 -6.99 8.77 3.38
C ALA A 76 -5.64 8.10 3.65
N VAL A 77 -5.30 7.02 2.95
CA VAL A 77 -4.11 6.20 3.19
C VAL A 77 -3.10 6.22 2.05
N ALA A 78 -3.37 6.92 0.95
CA ALA A 78 -2.53 6.89 -0.24
C ALA A 78 -1.06 7.28 0.06
N ASP A 79 -0.85 8.40 0.73
CA ASP A 79 0.49 8.91 1.10
C ASP A 79 1.24 7.96 2.07
N LEU A 80 0.48 7.26 2.94
CA LEU A 80 1.05 6.25 3.85
C LEU A 80 1.49 4.99 3.10
N VAL A 81 0.70 4.56 2.11
CA VAL A 81 1.03 3.40 1.27
C VAL A 81 2.19 3.71 0.32
N GLU A 82 2.23 4.92 -0.25
CA GLU A 82 3.38 5.43 -1.00
C GLU A 82 4.66 5.37 -0.14
N SER A 83 4.61 5.93 1.07
CA SER A 83 5.74 5.93 2.01
C SER A 83 6.16 4.50 2.39
N LEU A 84 5.20 3.61 2.62
CA LEU A 84 5.48 2.19 2.87
C LEU A 84 6.25 1.54 1.71
N PHE A 85 5.80 1.68 0.47
CA PHE A 85 6.49 1.06 -0.66
C PHE A 85 7.86 1.69 -0.92
N SER A 86 7.99 3.00 -0.68
CA SER A 86 9.31 3.68 -0.68
C SER A 86 10.27 3.05 0.32
N ASP A 87 9.81 2.81 1.55
CA ASP A 87 10.63 2.21 2.61
C ASP A 87 10.92 0.73 2.33
N MET A 88 9.94 -0.03 1.85
CA MET A 88 10.13 -1.41 1.40
C MET A 88 11.22 -1.48 0.32
N TYR A 89 11.17 -0.62 -0.70
CA TYR A 89 12.18 -0.57 -1.75
C TYR A 89 13.58 -0.23 -1.20
N LYS A 90 13.69 0.82 -0.37
CA LYS A 90 14.97 1.24 0.24
C LYS A 90 15.59 0.17 1.14
N HIS A 91 14.76 -0.59 1.82
CA HIS A 91 15.21 -1.66 2.72
C HIS A 91 15.38 -3.01 2.01
N GLY A 92 15.17 -3.13 0.70
CA GLY A 92 15.31 -4.41 0.00
C GLY A 92 14.18 -5.41 0.28
N GLY A 93 12.98 -4.90 0.59
CA GLY A 93 11.77 -5.68 0.66
C GLY A 93 11.40 -6.23 -0.72
N LEU A 94 11.26 -7.55 -0.81
CA LEU A 94 10.92 -8.22 -2.07
C LEU A 94 9.41 -8.39 -2.22
N ILE A 95 8.92 -8.25 -3.45
CA ILE A 95 7.53 -8.47 -3.84
C ILE A 95 7.54 -9.39 -5.07
N ALA A 96 6.68 -10.41 -5.16
CA ALA A 96 6.67 -11.27 -6.35
C ALA A 96 6.06 -10.56 -7.56
N SER A 97 4.91 -9.93 -7.38
CA SER A 97 4.24 -9.10 -8.37
C SER A 97 3.31 -8.08 -7.72
N ALA A 98 3.05 -6.99 -8.44
CA ALA A 98 2.08 -5.95 -8.07
C ALA A 98 1.35 -5.47 -9.33
N ILE A 99 0.74 -6.42 -10.03
CA ILE A 99 -0.06 -6.20 -11.23
C ILE A 99 -1.49 -5.81 -10.79
N PRO A 100 -2.11 -4.78 -11.40
CA PRO A 100 -3.46 -4.37 -11.02
C PRO A 100 -4.49 -5.49 -11.11
N LEU A 101 -5.43 -5.49 -10.15
CA LEU A 101 -6.31 -6.63 -9.93
C LEU A 101 -7.26 -6.89 -11.11
N GLU A 102 -7.66 -5.84 -11.82
CA GLU A 102 -8.49 -5.90 -13.02
C GLU A 102 -7.86 -6.67 -14.19
N TYR A 103 -6.55 -6.96 -14.14
CA TYR A 103 -5.87 -7.80 -15.12
C TYR A 103 -5.88 -9.30 -14.77
N TYR A 104 -6.40 -9.68 -13.60
CA TYR A 104 -6.56 -11.07 -13.22
C TYR A 104 -7.98 -11.56 -13.58
N PRO A 105 -8.14 -12.43 -14.57
CA PRO A 105 -9.42 -13.11 -14.77
C PRO A 105 -9.75 -13.85 -13.47
N GLY A 106 -10.96 -13.74 -12.91
CA GLY A 106 -11.28 -14.35 -11.61
C GLY A 106 -10.74 -13.62 -10.36
N GLY A 107 -10.25 -12.38 -10.51
CA GLY A 107 -10.05 -11.42 -9.42
C GLY A 107 -9.06 -11.87 -8.33
N ALA A 108 -9.36 -11.51 -7.08
CA ALA A 108 -8.45 -11.72 -5.95
C ALA A 108 -8.09 -13.18 -5.70
N LEU A 109 -8.94 -14.15 -6.07
CA LEU A 109 -8.58 -15.56 -5.95
C LEU A 109 -7.40 -15.92 -6.85
N GLN A 110 -7.40 -15.49 -8.11
CA GLN A 110 -6.31 -15.78 -9.04
C GLN A 110 -5.07 -14.93 -8.73
N ALA A 111 -5.25 -13.65 -8.38
CA ALA A 111 -4.15 -12.79 -7.96
C ALA A 111 -3.38 -13.39 -6.77
N ARG A 112 -4.09 -13.93 -5.77
CA ARG A 112 -3.46 -14.61 -4.63
C ARG A 112 -2.73 -15.88 -5.01
N LYS A 113 -3.31 -16.71 -5.89
CA LYS A 113 -2.63 -17.90 -6.43
C LYS A 113 -1.34 -17.54 -7.18
N ALA A 114 -1.30 -16.35 -7.78
CA ALA A 114 -0.13 -15.80 -8.46
C ALA A 114 0.83 -15.04 -7.54
N ASN A 115 0.62 -15.05 -6.22
CA ASN A 115 1.39 -14.26 -5.25
C ASN A 115 1.44 -12.75 -5.58
N ASN A 116 0.34 -12.20 -6.09
CA ASN A 116 0.24 -10.79 -6.41
C ASN A 116 -0.06 -9.95 -5.17
N THR A 117 0.52 -8.75 -5.15
CA THR A 117 0.25 -7.71 -4.16
C THR A 117 -0.85 -6.78 -4.67
N PHE A 118 -1.90 -6.57 -3.87
CA PHE A 118 -3.04 -5.71 -4.22
C PHE A 118 -3.77 -5.21 -2.97
N ALA A 119 -4.50 -4.10 -3.10
CA ALA A 119 -5.14 -3.42 -1.96
C ALA A 119 -6.67 -3.30 -2.05
N LEU A 120 -7.24 -3.28 -3.26
CA LEU A 120 -8.69 -3.20 -3.49
C LEU A 120 -9.22 -4.52 -4.05
N ASP A 121 -10.21 -5.10 -3.36
CA ASP A 121 -11.14 -6.09 -3.91
C ASP A 121 -12.51 -5.85 -3.28
N ALA A 122 -13.35 -5.12 -3.99
CA ALA A 122 -14.73 -4.82 -3.61
C ALA A 122 -15.74 -5.54 -4.51
N SER A 123 -15.38 -6.73 -5.00
CA SER A 123 -16.26 -7.52 -5.86
C SER A 123 -17.56 -7.93 -5.16
N SER A 124 -18.63 -8.04 -5.94
CA SER A 124 -19.95 -8.52 -5.49
C SER A 124 -20.00 -10.04 -5.29
N ALA A 125 -19.04 -10.77 -5.90
CA ALA A 125 -18.86 -12.21 -5.75
C ALA A 125 -18.32 -12.63 -4.38
N VAL A 126 -17.88 -11.67 -3.54
CA VAL A 126 -17.73 -11.87 -2.09
C VAL A 126 -19.13 -12.00 -1.46
N GLN A 127 -19.86 -13.04 -1.86
CA GLN A 127 -21.11 -13.45 -1.23
C GLN A 127 -20.78 -14.17 0.10
N SER A 128 -21.49 -13.75 1.15
CA SER A 128 -21.57 -14.32 2.51
C SER A 128 -20.50 -13.88 3.54
N GLY A 129 -20.80 -12.79 4.25
CA GLY A 129 -20.49 -12.63 5.68
C GLY A 129 -19.06 -12.31 6.13
N HIS A 130 -18.03 -12.54 5.30
CA HIS A 130 -16.64 -12.31 5.69
C HIS A 130 -16.19 -10.87 5.39
N TRP A 131 -15.86 -10.13 6.45
CA TRP A 131 -15.31 -8.79 6.36
C TRP A 131 -13.85 -8.83 5.87
N SER A 132 -13.49 -7.90 4.98
CA SER A 132 -12.10 -7.65 4.57
C SER A 132 -11.85 -6.15 4.43
N ALA A 133 -10.73 -5.66 4.97
CA ALA A 133 -10.30 -4.27 4.80
C ALA A 133 -10.08 -3.89 3.33
N GLN A 134 -9.74 -4.86 2.47
CA GLN A 134 -9.52 -4.63 1.03
C GLN A 134 -10.80 -4.24 0.30
N ARG A 135 -11.99 -4.63 0.81
CA ARG A 135 -13.28 -4.16 0.29
C ARG A 135 -13.44 -2.64 0.41
N PHE A 136 -12.75 -2.04 1.37
CA PHE A 136 -12.76 -0.60 1.64
C PHE A 136 -11.50 0.11 1.12
N ALA A 137 -10.65 -0.58 0.34
CA ALA A 137 -9.35 -0.08 -0.10
C ALA A 137 -8.43 0.35 1.08
N LEU A 138 -8.64 -0.25 2.26
CA LEU A 138 -7.92 0.00 3.52
C LEU A 138 -7.11 -1.22 3.97
N GLY A 139 -6.98 -2.21 3.09
CA GLY A 139 -6.15 -3.40 3.29
C GLY A 139 -5.08 -3.52 2.21
N LEU A 140 -4.06 -4.30 2.50
CA LEU A 140 -3.00 -4.67 1.58
C LEU A 140 -2.75 -6.17 1.72
N SER A 141 -2.94 -6.93 0.65
CA SER A 141 -2.39 -8.27 0.53
C SER A 141 -0.99 -8.13 -0.02
N LEU A 142 0.03 -8.36 0.81
CA LEU A 142 1.42 -8.40 0.40
C LEU A 142 1.82 -9.86 0.14
N ASN A 143 2.19 -10.20 -1.09
CA ASN A 143 2.63 -11.55 -1.44
C ASN A 143 3.95 -11.59 -2.23
N PRO A 144 4.81 -12.60 -1.95
CA PRO A 144 4.84 -13.40 -0.74
C PRO A 144 5.50 -12.64 0.42
N VAL A 145 5.03 -12.86 1.64
CA VAL A 145 5.89 -12.69 2.83
C VAL A 145 6.77 -13.95 2.95
N LEU A 146 7.59 -14.21 1.92
CA LEU A 146 8.60 -15.27 1.93
C LEU A 146 9.95 -14.59 2.12
N THR A 147 10.67 -14.99 3.16
CA THR A 147 12.08 -14.65 3.37
C THR A 147 12.92 -15.25 2.25
N PRO A 148 13.54 -14.44 1.37
CA PRO A 148 14.65 -14.89 0.56
C PRO A 148 15.93 -14.88 1.43
N PRO A 149 17.02 -15.58 1.03
CA PRO A 149 18.31 -15.47 1.72
C PRO A 149 18.90 -14.05 1.73
N SER A 150 18.46 -13.17 0.81
CA SER A 150 19.06 -11.86 0.55
C SER A 150 18.13 -10.65 0.77
N GLY A 151 16.88 -10.85 1.18
CA GLY A 151 15.92 -9.77 1.48
C GLY A 151 15.83 -9.46 2.98
N ILE A 152 15.06 -8.43 3.34
CA ILE A 152 14.72 -8.19 4.76
C ILE A 152 13.86 -9.31 5.33
N SER A 153 13.99 -9.54 6.63
CA SER A 153 13.22 -10.57 7.35
C SER A 153 11.73 -10.27 7.33
N THR A 154 10.91 -11.33 7.44
CA THR A 154 9.46 -11.22 7.64
C THR A 154 9.10 -10.31 8.81
N GLU A 155 9.85 -10.38 9.91
CA GLU A 155 9.65 -9.49 11.06
C GLU A 155 9.89 -8.03 10.71
N LYS A 156 10.93 -7.74 9.92
CA LYS A 156 11.20 -6.37 9.46
C LYS A 156 10.10 -5.87 8.52
N VAL A 157 9.55 -6.71 7.66
CA VAL A 157 8.39 -6.37 6.81
C VAL A 157 7.19 -6.00 7.69
N LYS A 158 6.85 -6.84 8.69
CA LYS A 158 5.76 -6.57 9.63
C LYS A 158 5.97 -5.27 10.43
N GLN A 159 7.21 -5.00 10.83
CA GLN A 159 7.57 -3.73 11.49
C GLN A 159 7.41 -2.52 10.56
N LEU A 160 7.81 -2.63 9.29
CA LEU A 160 7.62 -1.56 8.29
C LEU A 160 6.12 -1.30 8.08
N MET A 161 5.32 -2.35 7.90
CA MET A 161 3.85 -2.25 7.81
C MET A 161 3.27 -1.50 9.02
N ALA A 162 3.61 -1.93 10.23
CA ALA A 162 3.09 -1.31 11.45
C ALA A 162 3.58 0.13 11.68
N THR A 163 4.80 0.46 11.21
CA THR A 163 5.33 1.83 11.21
C THR A 163 4.49 2.77 10.35
N HIS A 164 3.80 2.23 9.35
CA HIS A 164 2.87 2.96 8.47
C HIS A 164 1.40 2.77 8.86
N GLY A 165 1.10 2.09 9.98
CA GLY A 165 -0.26 1.92 10.50
C GLY A 165 -1.01 0.68 9.98
N LEU A 166 -0.34 -0.16 9.19
CA LEU A 166 -0.86 -1.43 8.68
C LEU A 166 -0.55 -2.56 9.68
N ILE A 167 -1.58 -3.30 10.08
CA ILE A 167 -1.48 -4.40 11.05
C ILE A 167 -1.95 -5.69 10.39
N GLU A 168 -1.21 -6.78 10.60
CA GLU A 168 -1.55 -8.09 10.07
C GLU A 168 -2.89 -8.59 10.63
N SER A 169 -3.80 -9.04 9.75
CA SER A 169 -5.19 -9.39 10.09
C SER A 169 -5.37 -10.87 10.45
N GLY A 170 -4.36 -11.51 11.05
CA GLY A 170 -4.41 -12.92 11.48
C GLY A 170 -4.16 -13.95 10.36
N GLU A 171 -4.33 -13.56 9.10
CA GLU A 171 -3.84 -14.29 7.93
C GLU A 171 -2.48 -13.74 7.50
N ASN A 172 -1.48 -14.61 7.34
CA ASN A 172 -0.13 -14.20 6.96
C ASN A 172 -0.14 -13.45 5.62
N GLY A 173 0.46 -12.25 5.61
CA GLY A 173 0.53 -11.42 4.40
C GLY A 173 -0.66 -10.50 4.14
N TYR A 174 -1.69 -10.51 5.01
CA TYR A 174 -2.81 -9.56 4.92
C TYR A 174 -2.69 -8.51 5.99
N PHE A 175 -2.62 -7.25 5.57
CA PHE A 175 -2.49 -6.11 6.46
C PHE A 175 -3.66 -5.17 6.28
N GLY A 176 -4.08 -4.50 7.35
CA GLY A 176 -5.15 -3.50 7.31
C GLY A 176 -4.87 -2.32 8.21
N PHE A 177 -5.37 -1.14 7.82
CA PHE A 177 -5.30 0.08 8.63
C PHE A 177 -6.23 0.06 9.86
N GLY A 178 -7.01 -1.01 10.03
CA GLY A 178 -7.86 -1.25 11.19
C GLY A 178 -8.62 -2.56 11.06
N ASP A 179 -9.26 -2.97 12.15
CA ASP A 179 -10.22 -4.06 12.13
C ASP A 179 -11.59 -3.59 11.58
N ARG A 180 -12.54 -4.51 11.56
CA ARG A 180 -13.92 -4.25 11.12
C ARG A 180 -14.56 -3.06 11.80
N VAL A 181 -14.49 -3.03 13.13
CA VAL A 181 -15.17 -2.02 13.94
C VAL A 181 -14.54 -0.65 13.69
N PHE A 182 -13.22 -0.59 13.56
CA PHE A 182 -12.50 0.64 13.20
C PHE A 182 -12.94 1.16 11.84
N VAL A 183 -12.92 0.32 10.80
CA VAL A 183 -13.24 0.74 9.44
C VAL A 183 -14.69 1.16 9.30
N GLU A 184 -15.64 0.36 9.79
CA GLU A 184 -17.08 0.66 9.69
C GLU A 184 -17.45 1.98 10.39
N ARG A 185 -16.77 2.34 11.49
CA ARG A 185 -17.01 3.60 12.20
C ARG A 185 -16.46 4.83 11.49
N ARG A 186 -15.45 4.67 10.62
CA ARG A 186 -14.63 5.78 10.12
C ARG A 186 -14.64 5.91 8.60
N ILE A 187 -15.23 4.97 7.86
CA ILE A 187 -15.22 5.01 6.39
C ILE A 187 -15.86 6.28 5.81
N ASN A 188 -16.82 6.84 6.55
CA ASN A 188 -17.52 8.07 6.20
C ASN A 188 -16.84 9.34 6.74
N ASP A 189 -15.73 9.23 7.47
CA ASP A 189 -14.93 10.39 7.84
C ASP A 189 -14.37 11.07 6.58
N SER A 190 -14.09 12.37 6.67
CA SER A 190 -13.26 13.04 5.67
C SER A 190 -11.89 12.36 5.55
N PRO A 191 -11.24 12.40 4.38
CA PRO A 191 -9.92 11.81 4.19
C PRO A 191 -8.91 12.27 5.27
N GLU A 192 -8.94 13.55 5.64
CA GLU A 192 -8.06 14.13 6.65
C GLU A 192 -8.36 13.62 8.07
N GLN A 193 -9.64 13.42 8.42
CA GLN A 193 -10.03 12.87 9.72
C GLN A 193 -9.55 11.43 9.88
N LEU A 194 -9.81 10.58 8.89
CA LEU A 194 -9.38 9.17 8.91
C LEU A 194 -7.85 9.07 8.92
N ARG A 195 -7.17 9.83 8.06
CA ARG A 195 -5.70 9.87 7.99
C ARG A 195 -5.08 10.21 9.34
N ARG A 196 -5.54 11.29 9.99
CA ARG A 196 -5.02 11.71 11.30
C ARG A 196 -5.08 10.62 12.35
N VAL A 197 -6.12 9.78 12.32
CA VAL A 197 -6.30 8.70 13.30
C VAL A 197 -5.32 7.58 13.01
N ILE A 198 -5.18 7.21 11.74
CA ILE A 198 -4.22 6.20 11.29
C ILE A 198 -2.78 6.64 11.61
N GLU A 199 -2.44 7.91 11.36
CA GLU A 199 -1.13 8.48 11.70
C GLU A 199 -0.87 8.46 13.20
N ARG A 200 -1.87 8.73 14.05
CA ARG A 200 -1.73 8.58 15.50
C ARG A 200 -1.46 7.14 15.91
N ARG A 201 -2.11 6.16 15.26
CA ARG A 201 -1.86 4.73 15.50
C ARG A 201 -0.44 4.35 15.10
N ALA A 202 -0.01 4.75 13.91
CA ALA A 202 1.34 4.56 13.42
C ALA A 202 2.38 5.22 14.34
N GLN A 203 2.13 6.45 14.80
CA GLN A 203 2.98 7.16 15.74
C GLN A 203 3.05 6.44 17.10
N ARG A 204 1.93 5.93 17.61
CA ARG A 204 1.92 5.17 18.86
C ARG A 204 2.77 3.91 18.75
N TYR A 205 2.68 3.21 17.61
CA TYR A 205 3.53 2.05 17.33
C TYR A 205 5.01 2.45 17.31
N ARG A 206 5.39 3.52 16.59
CA ARG A 206 6.78 4.01 16.52
C ARG A 206 7.35 4.34 17.90
N VAL A 207 6.62 5.11 18.71
CA VAL A 207 7.04 5.48 20.08
C VAL A 207 7.24 4.25 20.95
N CYS A 208 6.33 3.27 20.88
CA CYS A 208 6.47 2.03 21.63
C CYS A 208 7.70 1.23 21.18
N ARG A 209 7.92 1.10 19.86
CA ARG A 209 9.06 0.38 19.30
C ARG A 209 10.39 1.02 19.70
N ASP A 210 10.49 2.34 19.69
CA ASP A 210 11.73 3.04 20.04
C ASP A 210 12.11 2.88 21.53
N GLN A 211 11.17 2.43 22.36
CA GLN A 211 11.37 2.14 23.79
C GLN A 211 11.65 0.65 24.09
N MET A 212 11.57 -0.23 23.08
CA MET A 212 11.61 -1.68 23.27
C MET A 212 12.65 -2.36 22.36
N THR A 213 13.09 -3.56 22.73
CA THR A 213 13.90 -4.42 21.85
C THR A 213 13.01 -5.08 20.77
N GLU A 214 13.61 -5.64 19.70
CA GLU A 214 12.87 -6.19 18.54
C GLU A 214 11.76 -7.21 18.88
N SER A 215 11.85 -7.89 20.04
CA SER A 215 10.91 -8.94 20.48
C SER A 215 9.51 -8.45 20.90
N PHE A 216 9.24 -7.14 20.93
CA PHE A 216 7.99 -6.59 21.48
C PHE A 216 6.99 -6.08 20.43
N HIS A 217 7.13 -6.49 19.17
CA HIS A 217 6.25 -6.07 18.07
C HIS A 217 4.75 -6.17 18.40
N LEU A 218 4.30 -7.31 18.92
CA LEU A 218 2.88 -7.55 19.25
C LEU A 218 2.35 -6.60 20.33
N GLN A 219 3.18 -6.25 21.32
CA GLN A 219 2.79 -5.32 22.38
C GLN A 219 2.59 -3.91 21.82
N CYS A 220 3.45 -3.47 20.89
CA CYS A 220 3.32 -2.17 20.25
C CYS A 220 2.13 -2.10 19.30
N VAL A 221 1.83 -3.19 18.59
CA VAL A 221 0.62 -3.32 17.79
C VAL A 221 -0.63 -3.16 18.66
N GLU A 222 -0.66 -3.81 19.82
CA GLU A 222 -1.82 -3.73 20.72
C GLU A 222 -2.03 -2.33 21.29
N GLN A 223 -0.95 -1.65 21.70
CA GLN A 223 -1.03 -0.24 22.12
C GLN A 223 -1.53 0.68 21.00
N ALA A 224 -1.12 0.43 19.74
CA ALA A 224 -1.59 1.21 18.61
C ALA A 224 -3.08 0.96 18.30
N ARG A 225 -3.62 -0.23 18.57
CA ARG A 225 -5.07 -0.53 18.38
C ARG A 225 -5.98 0.21 19.35
N GLN A 226 -5.47 0.61 20.51
CA GLN A 226 -6.24 1.35 21.52
C GLN A 226 -6.62 2.77 21.08
N ILE A 227 -5.94 3.34 20.08
CA ILE A 227 -6.29 4.65 19.53
C ILE A 227 -7.50 4.51 18.60
N GLN A 228 -8.66 4.85 19.14
CA GLN A 228 -9.95 4.83 18.43
C GLN A 228 -10.42 6.24 18.02
N HIS A 229 -9.79 7.30 18.53
CA HIS A 229 -10.22 8.70 18.37
C HIS A 229 -9.18 9.59 17.71
#